data_AF-A0A7S2G340-F1
#
_entry.id   AF-A0A7S2G340-F1
#
_cell.length_a   1.000
_cell.length_b   1.000
_cell.length_c   1.000
_cell.angle_alpha   90.00
_cell.angle_beta   90.00
_cell.angle_gamma   90.00
#
_symmetry.space_group_name_H-M   'P 1'
#
loop_
_entity.id
_entity.type
_entity.pdbx_description
1 polymer ?
#
loop_
_entity_poly.entity_id
_entity_poly.type
_entity_poly.pdbx_seq_one_letter_code
_entity_poly.pdbx_strand_id
1 'polypeptide(L)'
;VQPARRWSALHQAAQFGDADTVRFLLEHGADLHVRTRDGLTPLEVASPAVFDLLLEATLGGAEETNELSRPKTSDETIAGLHVWRYETPARDAQGEGDAAGETTVFQCAVCLQDVVEGEELRSLPCAHFFHTGCIDVWLRERSNSCPTCRFQVV
;
A
#
# COMPACT_ATOMS: atom_id res chain seq x y z
N VAL A 1 25.01 -5.16 -34.48
CA VAL A 1 25.46 -4.26 -33.39
C VAL A 1 24.27 -3.98 -32.50
N GLN A 2 24.25 -4.51 -31.27
CA GLN A 2 23.29 -4.08 -30.24
C GLN A 2 24.02 -3.00 -29.43
N PRO A 3 23.86 -1.70 -29.71
CA PRO A 3 24.51 -0.69 -28.88
C PRO A 3 23.70 -0.64 -27.59
N ALA A 4 24.33 -1.01 -26.48
CA ALA A 4 23.83 -1.00 -25.11
C ALA A 4 22.79 0.11 -24.84
N ARG A 5 21.51 -0.17 -25.08
CA ARG A 5 20.41 0.70 -24.68
C ARG A 5 19.90 0.17 -23.35
N ARG A 6 19.89 1.02 -22.33
CA ARG A 6 19.02 0.85 -21.15
C ARG A 6 17.57 0.98 -21.64
N TRP A 7 17.07 0.00 -22.39
CA TRP A 7 15.74 -0.05 -22.99
C TRP A 7 15.04 -1.28 -22.43
N SER A 8 13.94 -1.07 -21.70
CA SER A 8 13.21 -2.18 -21.08
C SER A 8 12.24 -2.83 -22.07
N ALA A 9 11.80 -4.05 -21.76
CA ALA A 9 10.74 -4.73 -22.52
C ALA A 9 9.48 -3.87 -22.61
N LEU A 10 9.18 -3.10 -21.55
CA LEU A 10 8.04 -2.20 -21.52
C LEU A 10 8.21 -0.99 -22.46
N HIS A 11 9.42 -0.44 -22.62
CA HIS A 11 9.68 0.59 -23.63
C HIS A 11 9.46 0.06 -25.05
N GLN A 12 9.85 -1.19 -25.31
CA GLN A 12 9.64 -1.83 -26.60
C GLN A 12 8.14 -1.99 -26.88
N ALA A 13 7.42 -2.63 -25.95
CA ALA A 13 5.99 -2.85 -26.09
C ALA A 13 5.20 -1.53 -26.23
N ALA A 14 5.56 -0.51 -25.43
CA ALA A 14 4.99 0.82 -25.50
C ALA A 14 5.22 1.49 -26.87
N GLN A 15 6.47 1.47 -27.36
CA GLN A 15 6.84 2.07 -28.64
C GLN A 15 6.13 1.41 -29.83
N PHE A 16 5.98 0.09 -29.82
CA PHE A 16 5.32 -0.66 -30.89
C PHE A 16 3.78 -0.66 -30.77
N GLY A 17 3.21 -0.15 -29.67
CA GLY A 17 1.77 -0.22 -29.44
C GLY A 17 1.25 -1.63 -29.20
N ASP A 18 2.12 -2.53 -28.72
CA ASP A 18 1.77 -3.92 -28.46
C ASP A 18 1.03 -4.02 -27.12
N ALA A 19 -0.28 -3.76 -27.17
CA ALA A 19 -1.14 -3.72 -26.00
C ALA A 19 -1.13 -5.05 -25.22
N ASP A 20 -1.01 -6.19 -25.90
CA ASP A 20 -1.00 -7.52 -25.27
C ASP A 20 0.29 -7.72 -24.47
N THR A 21 1.45 -7.38 -25.07
CA THR A 21 2.73 -7.43 -24.37
C THR A 21 2.79 -6.40 -23.24
N VAL A 22 2.25 -5.18 -23.42
CA VAL A 22 2.18 -4.17 -22.36
C VAL A 22 1.34 -4.70 -21.18
N ARG A 23 0.14 -5.25 -21.42
CA ARG A 23 -0.71 -5.83 -20.37
C ARG A 23 0.01 -6.96 -19.63
N PHE A 24 0.60 -7.89 -20.36
CA PHE A 24 1.33 -9.00 -19.77
C PHE A 24 2.48 -8.51 -18.87
N LEU A 25 3.25 -7.51 -19.31
CA LEU A 25 4.33 -6.93 -18.52
C LEU A 25 3.81 -6.23 -17.27
N LEU A 26 2.70 -5.47 -17.37
CA LEU A 26 2.05 -4.81 -16.24
C LEU A 26 1.52 -5.80 -15.21
N GLU A 27 0.85 -6.87 -15.65
CA GLU A 27 0.35 -7.96 -14.78
C GLU A 27 1.48 -8.62 -13.97
N HIS A 28 2.69 -8.67 -14.52
CA HIS A 28 3.87 -9.23 -13.86
C HIS A 28 4.70 -8.18 -13.10
N GLY A 29 4.15 -6.98 -12.87
CA GLY A 29 4.77 -5.94 -12.07
C GLY A 29 5.94 -5.23 -12.76
N ALA A 30 5.91 -5.09 -14.09
CA ALA A 30 6.89 -4.28 -14.80
C ALA A 30 6.84 -2.83 -14.31
N ASP A 31 8.00 -2.30 -13.95
CA ASP A 31 8.14 -0.93 -13.46
C ASP A 31 7.85 0.09 -14.59
N LEU A 32 6.84 0.92 -14.37
CA LEU A 32 6.38 1.99 -15.26
C LEU A 32 7.25 3.25 -15.20
N HIS A 33 8.15 3.36 -14.22
CA HIS A 33 8.99 4.53 -14.02
C HIS A 33 10.44 4.32 -14.47
N VAL A 34 10.76 3.16 -15.07
CA VAL A 34 12.10 2.88 -15.60
C VAL A 34 12.46 3.94 -16.64
N ARG A 35 13.60 4.61 -16.45
CA ARG A 35 14.08 5.64 -17.39
C ARG A 35 15.11 5.06 -18.35
N THR A 36 14.92 5.29 -19.65
CA THR A 36 15.93 5.01 -20.68
C THR A 36 17.19 5.86 -20.47
N ARG A 37 18.20 5.66 -21.34
CA ARG A 37 19.40 6.53 -21.35
C ARG A 37 19.06 8.00 -21.62
N ASP A 38 18.03 8.27 -22.40
CA ASP A 38 17.62 9.63 -22.74
C ASP A 38 16.68 10.23 -21.67
N GLY A 39 16.52 9.53 -20.54
CA GLY A 39 15.64 9.95 -19.44
C GLY A 39 14.16 9.69 -19.71
N LEU A 40 13.80 9.09 -20.83
CA LEU A 40 12.39 8.85 -21.15
C LEU A 40 11.86 7.62 -20.41
N THR A 41 10.63 7.72 -19.93
CA THR A 41 9.82 6.64 -19.36
C THR A 41 9.09 5.87 -20.47
N PRO A 42 8.53 4.67 -20.18
CA PRO A 42 7.76 3.90 -21.14
C PRO A 42 6.55 4.68 -21.67
N LEU A 43 5.90 5.48 -20.82
CA LEU A 43 4.77 6.34 -21.20
C LEU A 43 5.17 7.42 -22.22
N GLU A 44 6.36 8.01 -22.06
CA GLU A 44 6.85 9.07 -22.96
C GLU A 44 7.27 8.57 -24.34
N VAL A 45 7.60 7.27 -24.49
CA VAL A 45 7.89 6.65 -25.79
C VAL A 45 6.70 5.87 -26.36
N ALA A 46 5.57 5.86 -25.65
CA ALA A 46 4.41 5.06 -26.00
C ALA A 46 3.73 5.55 -27.28
N SER A 47 3.21 4.60 -28.07
CA SER A 47 2.30 4.94 -29.16
C SER A 47 0.91 5.31 -28.63
N PRO A 48 0.12 6.10 -29.36
CA PRO A 48 -1.23 6.51 -28.92
C PRO A 48 -2.16 5.33 -28.59
N ALA A 49 -1.96 4.17 -29.22
CA ALA A 49 -2.80 2.98 -29.00
C ALA A 49 -2.63 2.36 -27.61
N VAL A 50 -1.48 2.54 -26.98
CA VAL A 50 -1.16 1.99 -25.64
C VAL A 50 -0.89 3.08 -24.61
N PHE A 51 -0.92 4.34 -25.03
CA PHE A 51 -0.70 5.50 -24.15
C PHE A 51 -1.75 5.52 -23.03
N ASP A 52 -3.03 5.38 -23.37
CA ASP A 52 -4.11 5.35 -22.39
C ASP A 52 -3.93 4.18 -21.41
N LEU A 53 -3.56 3.00 -21.92
CA LEU A 53 -3.32 1.81 -21.09
C LEU A 53 -2.16 1.98 -20.10
N LEU A 54 -1.06 2.62 -20.54
CA LEU A 54 0.08 2.93 -19.66
C LEU A 54 -0.25 4.07 -18.69
N LEU A 55 -1.06 5.05 -19.11
CA LEU A 55 -1.49 6.17 -18.28
C LEU A 55 -2.42 5.68 -17.17
N GLU A 56 -3.40 4.86 -17.48
CA GLU A 56 -4.29 4.19 -16.53
C GLU A 56 -3.49 3.36 -15.52
N ALA A 57 -2.52 2.58 -16.01
CA ALA A 57 -1.64 1.79 -15.14
C ALA A 57 -0.76 2.67 -14.24
N THR A 58 -0.34 3.85 -14.71
CA THR A 58 0.50 4.81 -13.96
C THR A 58 -0.29 5.59 -12.92
N LEU A 59 -1.52 6.00 -13.25
CA LEU A 59 -2.46 6.64 -12.32
C LEU A 59 -3.02 5.65 -11.30
N GLY A 60 -2.62 4.38 -11.41
CA GLY A 60 -2.93 3.34 -10.45
C GLY A 60 -4.39 2.97 -10.50
N GLY A 61 -4.94 2.76 -11.71
CA GLY A 61 -6.27 2.21 -11.95
C GLY A 61 -7.28 2.70 -10.93
N ALA A 62 -7.93 3.83 -11.20
CA ALA A 62 -9.20 4.13 -10.54
C ALA A 62 -10.04 2.84 -10.58
N GLU A 63 -10.22 2.27 -9.38
CA GLU A 63 -10.87 1.00 -9.13
C GLU A 63 -12.32 1.07 -9.63
N GLU A 64 -12.57 0.77 -10.91
CA GLU A 64 -13.93 0.56 -11.44
C GLU A 64 -14.04 -0.80 -12.13
N THR A 65 -13.52 -1.84 -11.45
CA THR A 65 -14.06 -3.20 -11.65
C THR A 65 -14.45 -3.80 -10.30
N ASN A 66 -15.76 -3.84 -10.09
CA ASN A 66 -16.48 -4.68 -9.12
C ASN A 66 -16.53 -4.23 -7.65
N GLU A 67 -17.24 -3.12 -7.41
CA GLU A 67 -17.73 -2.70 -6.10
C GLU A 67 -18.74 -3.68 -5.44
N LEU A 68 -19.09 -4.79 -6.11
CA LEU A 68 -20.10 -5.72 -5.63
C LEU A 68 -19.56 -7.06 -5.08
N SER A 69 -18.25 -7.28 -4.98
CA SER A 69 -17.73 -8.50 -4.35
C SER A 69 -16.35 -8.37 -3.71
N ARG A 70 -16.01 -7.23 -3.10
CA ARG A 70 -14.92 -7.23 -2.11
C ARG A 70 -15.37 -8.11 -0.94
N PRO A 71 -14.69 -9.22 -0.61
CA PRO A 71 -15.01 -9.97 0.59
C PRO A 71 -14.85 -9.02 1.78
N LYS A 72 -15.97 -8.64 2.39
CA LYS A 72 -15.98 -7.85 3.62
C LYS A 72 -15.73 -8.81 4.77
N THR A 73 -15.04 -8.33 5.79
CA THR A 73 -14.89 -9.13 7.01
C THR A 73 -16.22 -9.04 7.76
N SER A 74 -16.82 -10.19 8.10
CA SER A 74 -18.05 -10.18 8.89
C SER A 74 -17.80 -9.56 10.26
N ASP A 75 -18.81 -8.89 10.81
CA ASP A 75 -18.75 -8.27 12.15
C ASP A 75 -18.28 -9.23 13.22
N GLU A 76 -18.69 -10.51 13.12
CA GLU A 76 -18.31 -11.57 14.05
C GLU A 76 -16.81 -11.86 13.98
N THR A 77 -16.23 -11.89 12.78
CA THR A 77 -14.79 -12.07 12.59
C THR A 77 -14.01 -10.89 13.13
N ILE A 78 -14.48 -9.66 12.90
CA ILE A 78 -13.84 -8.45 13.43
C ILE A 78 -13.89 -8.45 14.96
N ALA A 79 -15.04 -8.78 15.55
CA ALA A 79 -15.21 -8.85 17.00
C ALA A 79 -14.32 -9.91 17.66
N GLY A 80 -13.97 -10.98 16.93
CA GLY A 80 -13.06 -12.03 17.40
C GLY A 80 -11.57 -11.63 17.42
N LEU A 81 -11.19 -10.51 16.81
CA LEU A 81 -9.80 -10.04 16.83
C LEU A 81 -9.43 -9.47 18.19
N HIS A 82 -8.20 -9.73 18.62
CA HIS A 82 -7.70 -9.27 19.92
C HIS A 82 -7.68 -7.74 20.02
N VAL A 83 -8.23 -7.24 21.12
CA VAL A 83 -8.24 -5.83 21.51
C VAL A 83 -7.39 -5.68 22.76
N TRP A 84 -6.51 -4.68 22.74
CA TRP A 84 -5.68 -4.31 23.87
C TRP A 84 -5.75 -2.79 24.09
N ARG A 85 -5.63 -2.39 25.35
CA ARG A 85 -5.65 -0.97 25.74
C ARG A 85 -4.21 -0.47 25.85
N TYR A 86 -3.88 0.59 25.12
CA TYR A 86 -2.53 1.12 25.10
C TYR A 86 -2.14 1.70 26.46
N GLU A 87 -1.05 1.17 27.01
CA GLU A 87 -0.42 1.67 28.22
C GLU A 87 0.93 2.27 27.82
N THR A 88 1.15 3.54 28.15
CA THR A 88 2.46 4.13 27.92
C THR A 88 3.45 3.47 28.87
N PRO A 89 4.64 3.03 28.40
CA PRO A 89 5.65 2.51 29.29
C PRO A 89 6.01 3.59 30.31
N ALA A 90 5.87 3.27 31.59
CA ALA A 90 6.11 4.19 32.69
C ALA A 90 7.49 4.83 32.50
N ARG A 91 7.50 6.15 32.31
CA ARG A 91 8.74 6.92 32.40
C ARG A 91 9.21 6.80 33.83
N ASP A 92 10.23 5.99 34.08
CA ASP A 92 10.91 5.98 35.36
C ASP A 92 11.31 7.43 35.67
N ALA A 93 10.68 7.99 36.70
CA ALA A 93 10.89 9.37 37.13
C ALA A 93 12.24 9.53 37.85
N GLN A 94 13.34 9.12 37.22
CA GLN A 94 14.68 9.28 37.76
C GLN A 94 15.71 9.53 36.65
N GLY A 95 15.96 10.81 36.36
CA GLY A 95 17.19 11.25 35.70
C GLY A 95 16.97 12.31 34.62
N GLU A 96 17.21 13.58 34.99
CA GLU A 96 17.62 14.60 34.03
C GLU A 96 18.93 14.15 33.36
N GLY A 97 18.87 13.92 32.05
CA GLY A 97 20.04 13.58 31.25
C GLY A 97 19.71 13.73 29.77
N ASP A 98 20.28 14.77 29.16
CA ASP A 98 20.22 15.05 27.73
C ASP A 98 20.66 13.84 26.89
N ALA A 99 19.69 13.07 26.40
CA ALA A 99 19.84 12.15 25.28
C ALA A 99 18.45 11.95 24.66
N ALA A 100 18.35 12.02 23.33
CA ALA A 100 17.13 11.85 22.57
C ALA A 100 16.48 10.48 22.84
N GLY A 101 15.64 10.43 23.89
CA GLY A 101 14.86 9.27 24.27
C GLY A 101 13.72 9.12 23.28
N GLU A 102 13.93 8.31 22.26
CA GLU A 102 12.91 7.88 21.29
C GLU A 102 11.78 7.19 22.06
N THR A 103 10.80 7.99 22.49
CA THR A 103 9.55 7.50 23.05
C THR A 103 8.88 6.78 21.89
N THR A 104 8.83 5.45 21.93
CA THR A 104 8.21 4.64 20.87
C THR A 104 6.71 4.93 20.87
N VAL A 105 6.31 5.96 20.13
CA VAL A 105 4.92 6.32 19.89
C VAL A 105 4.39 5.43 18.78
N PHE A 106 3.29 4.72 19.05
CA PHE A 106 2.60 3.97 18.01
C PHE A 106 1.70 4.94 17.24
N GLN A 107 1.77 4.94 15.91
CA GLN A 107 0.88 5.74 15.07
C GLN A 107 -0.09 4.83 14.33
N CYS A 108 -1.38 5.17 14.38
CA CYS A 108 -2.40 4.45 13.65
C CYS A 108 -2.31 4.79 12.15
N ALA A 109 -1.90 3.83 11.31
CA ALA A 109 -1.73 4.09 9.87
C ALA A 109 -3.06 4.31 9.10
N VAL A 110 -4.22 4.17 9.76
CA VAL A 110 -5.53 4.44 9.16
C VAL A 110 -5.91 5.92 9.28
N CYS A 111 -5.75 6.51 10.47
CA CYS A 111 -6.07 7.93 10.71
C CYS A 111 -4.83 8.85 10.77
N LEU A 112 -3.63 8.28 10.76
CA LEU A 112 -2.34 8.98 10.89
C LEU A 112 -2.17 9.73 12.22
N GLN A 113 -2.89 9.32 13.26
CA GLN A 113 -2.81 9.90 14.60
C GLN A 113 -1.99 9.01 15.53
N ASP A 114 -1.25 9.65 16.43
CA ASP A 114 -0.48 8.97 17.46
C ASP A 114 -1.43 8.38 18.51
N VAL A 115 -1.13 7.16 18.97
CA VAL A 115 -1.91 6.47 19.97
C VAL A 115 -1.56 7.01 21.36
N VAL A 116 -2.58 7.40 22.12
CA VAL A 116 -2.43 7.92 23.48
C VAL A 116 -2.86 6.89 24.53
N GLU A 117 -2.36 7.08 25.76
CA GLU A 117 -2.66 6.19 26.89
C GLU A 117 -4.17 6.03 27.09
N GLY A 118 -4.59 4.78 27.28
CA GLY A 118 -6.00 4.43 27.49
C GLY A 118 -6.78 4.19 26.20
N GLU A 119 -6.22 4.44 25.02
CA GLU A 119 -6.88 4.12 23.75
C GLU A 119 -6.92 2.61 23.48
N GLU A 120 -7.99 2.17 22.82
CA GLU A 120 -8.18 0.76 22.47
C GLU A 120 -7.68 0.47 21.07
N LEU A 121 -6.71 -0.43 20.98
CA LEU A 121 -6.10 -0.90 19.75
C LEU A 121 -6.56 -2.32 19.45
N ARG A 122 -6.81 -2.59 18.18
CA ARG A 122 -6.99 -3.94 17.67
C ARG A 122 -5.70 -4.42 17.03
N SER A 123 -5.30 -5.64 17.38
CA SER A 123 -4.20 -6.34 16.72
C SER A 123 -4.72 -7.28 15.65
N LEU A 124 -4.20 -7.16 14.43
CA LEU A 124 -4.46 -8.12 13.37
C LEU A 124 -3.53 -9.35 13.51
N PRO A 125 -3.85 -10.50 12.85
CA PRO A 125 -2.99 -11.70 12.91
C PRO A 125 -1.58 -11.49 12.38
N CYS A 126 -1.37 -10.45 11.56
CA CYS A 126 -0.07 -10.00 11.09
C CYS A 126 0.71 -9.13 12.11
N ALA A 127 0.26 -9.06 13.37
CA ALA A 127 0.86 -8.29 14.47
C ALA A 127 0.95 -6.76 14.26
N HIS A 128 0.09 -6.20 13.41
CA HIS A 128 -0.06 -4.74 13.27
C HIS A 128 -1.22 -4.24 14.13
N PHE A 129 -1.06 -3.04 14.70
CA PHE A 129 -1.99 -2.43 15.63
C PHE A 129 -2.63 -1.16 15.05
N PHE A 130 -3.92 -0.97 15.31
CA PHE A 130 -4.69 0.19 14.87
C PHE A 130 -5.78 0.49 15.89
N HIS A 131 -6.29 1.72 15.95
CA HIS A 131 -7.48 1.99 16.75
C HIS A 131 -8.64 1.09 16.34
N THR A 132 -9.35 0.52 17.30
CA THR A 132 -10.52 -0.35 17.07
C THR A 132 -11.50 0.30 16.10
N GLY A 133 -11.89 1.55 16.35
CA GLY A 133 -12.81 2.30 15.48
C GLY A 133 -12.29 2.52 14.05
N CYS A 134 -10.99 2.69 13.87
CA CYS A 134 -10.41 2.96 12.55
C CYS A 134 -10.33 1.69 11.70
N ILE A 135 -9.81 0.61 12.29
CA ILE A 135 -9.63 -0.65 11.55
C ILE A 135 -10.93 -1.42 11.35
N ASP A 136 -11.92 -1.26 12.24
CA ASP A 136 -13.22 -1.92 12.06
C ASP A 136 -13.96 -1.37 10.85
N VAL A 137 -13.98 -0.04 10.68
CA VAL A 137 -14.55 0.62 9.50
C VAL A 137 -13.79 0.19 8.24
N TRP A 138 -12.45 0.15 8.30
CA TRP A 138 -11.64 -0.33 7.19
C TRP A 138 -12.00 -1.77 6.78
N LEU A 139 -12.11 -2.69 7.74
CA LEU A 139 -12.42 -4.11 7.51
C LEU A 139 -13.86 -4.36 7.02
N ARG A 140 -14.79 -3.47 7.38
CA ARG A 140 -16.22 -3.51 6.97
C ARG A 140 -16.45 -2.92 5.59
N GLU A 141 -15.79 -1.80 5.28
CA GLU A 141 -16.19 -0.95 4.16
C GLU A 141 -15.16 -0.90 3.03
N ARG A 142 -13.86 -1.04 3.36
CA ARG A 142 -12.78 -0.76 2.42
C ARG A 142 -12.03 -2.01 1.96
N SER A 143 -11.60 -2.89 2.87
CA SER A 143 -10.98 -4.17 2.51
C SER A 143 -10.89 -5.12 3.70
N ASN A 144 -10.88 -6.43 3.47
CA ASN A 144 -10.58 -7.45 4.49
C ASN A 144 -9.08 -7.64 4.78
N SER A 145 -8.24 -6.64 4.51
CA SER A 145 -6.79 -6.77 4.58
C SER A 145 -6.15 -5.71 5.47
N CYS A 146 -4.99 -6.01 6.03
CA CYS A 146 -4.21 -5.08 6.85
C CYS A 146 -3.77 -3.85 6.02
N PRO A 147 -4.04 -2.61 6.48
CA PRO A 147 -3.59 -1.38 5.81
C PRO A 147 -2.08 -1.28 5.60
N THR A 148 -1.29 -1.90 6.47
CA THR A 148 0.18 -1.79 6.47
C THR A 148 0.85 -2.87 5.61
N CYS A 149 0.40 -4.12 5.68
CA CYS A 149 1.08 -5.25 5.04
C CYS A 149 0.20 -6.07 4.07
N ARG A 150 -1.07 -5.68 3.89
CA ARG A 150 -2.05 -6.35 3.03
C ARG A 150 -2.36 -7.80 3.40
N PHE A 151 -1.96 -8.25 4.59
CA PHE A 151 -2.35 -9.56 5.12
C PHE A 151 -3.86 -9.66 5.19
N GLN A 152 -4.43 -10.72 4.61
CA GLN A 152 -5.86 -10.96 4.58
C GLN A 152 -6.32 -11.52 5.93
N VAL A 153 -7.30 -10.86 6.54
CA VAL A 153 -7.81 -11.22 7.88
C VAL A 153 -8.78 -12.42 7.81
N VAL A 154 -9.21 -12.82 6.61
CA VAL A 154 -10.06 -13.99 6.30
C VAL A 154 -9.45 -14.89 5.26
#